data_AF-A0A9D1E7V6-F1
#
_entry.id   AF-A0A9D1E7V6-F1
#
_cell.length_a   1.000
_cell.length_b   1.000
_cell.length_c   1.000
_cell.angle_alpha   90.00
_cell.angle_beta   90.00
_cell.angle_gamma   90.00
#
_symmetry.space_group_name_H-M   'P 1'
#
loop_
_entity.id
_entity.type
_entity.pdbx_description
1 polymer ?
#
loop_
_entity_poly.entity_id
_entity_poly.type
_entity_poly.pdbx_seq_one_letter_code
_entity_poly.pdbx_strand_id
1 'polypeptide(L)'
;MVRKSFKWYAGGFWLPHIHLNRSYRDHLFRFLFKDKRELLEKCRRLEEYSEFVSRIHDALGRGMSLKHAIETAMDSCIEEGILKDVLIRQKTEVMHMLLTEFDEKKYKRSVYQDGYEDGVREGEISGFTKGREDALRDLARKKAAQGKDMTAIAAELETDIPTVERLLNTASGNH
;
A
#
# COMPACT_ATOMS: atom_id res chain seq x y z
N MET A 1 21.14 23.81 -4.04
CA MET A 1 20.50 23.34 -5.29
C MET A 1 20.11 21.87 -5.10
N VAL A 2 18.93 21.63 -4.51
CA VAL A 2 18.52 20.28 -4.07
C VAL A 2 17.83 19.59 -5.25
N ARG A 3 18.48 18.54 -5.79
CA ARG A 3 17.89 17.68 -6.81
C ARG A 3 16.68 16.96 -6.19
N LYS A 4 15.47 17.30 -6.63
CA LYS A 4 14.23 16.60 -6.28
C LYS A 4 14.37 15.15 -6.71
N SER A 5 14.50 14.26 -5.72
CA SER A 5 14.48 12.81 -5.96
C SER A 5 13.04 12.40 -6.26
N PHE A 6 12.76 12.16 -7.54
CA PHE A 6 11.47 11.69 -8.02
C PHE A 6 11.33 10.22 -7.61
N LYS A 7 10.57 9.94 -6.55
CA LYS A 7 10.26 8.57 -6.11
C LYS A 7 9.14 8.00 -7.00
N TRP A 8 9.51 7.13 -7.93
CA TRP A 8 8.60 6.51 -8.94
C TRP A 8 7.86 5.25 -8.44
N TYR A 9 7.82 4.99 -7.14
CA TYR A 9 7.29 3.73 -6.59
C TYR A 9 6.54 3.96 -5.27
N ALA A 10 5.52 4.80 -5.31
CA ALA A 10 4.50 4.86 -4.26
C ALA A 10 3.20 5.29 -4.91
N GLY A 11 2.32 4.32 -5.14
CA GLY A 11 1.04 4.53 -5.81
C GLY A 11 0.92 3.68 -7.06
N GLY A 12 -0.15 2.88 -7.09
CA GLY A 12 -0.67 2.35 -8.35
C GLY A 12 -0.78 3.47 -9.39
N PHE A 13 -0.52 3.07 -10.62
CA PHE A 13 -0.54 3.89 -11.82
C PHE A 13 -1.66 4.94 -11.82
N TRP A 14 -1.31 6.20 -12.03
CA TRP A 14 -2.22 7.29 -12.35
C TRP A 14 -2.88 7.03 -13.72
N LEU A 15 -3.94 6.22 -13.74
CA LEU A 15 -4.96 6.24 -14.78
C LEU A 15 -6.31 6.27 -14.08
N PRO A 16 -7.00 7.42 -14.04
CA PRO A 16 -8.39 7.43 -13.63
C PRO A 16 -9.19 6.56 -14.61
N HIS A 17 -9.97 5.62 -14.10
CA HIS A 17 -10.91 4.76 -14.82
C HIS A 17 -10.39 3.55 -15.59
N ILE A 18 -9.46 2.75 -15.04
CA ILE A 18 -9.35 1.35 -15.49
C ILE A 18 -9.26 0.40 -14.30
N HIS A 19 -10.37 -0.31 -14.03
CA HIS A 19 -10.37 -1.47 -13.15
C HIS A 19 -9.69 -2.66 -13.85
N LEU A 20 -8.35 -2.69 -13.84
CA LEU A 20 -7.62 -3.89 -14.27
C LEU A 20 -7.76 -4.99 -13.20
N ASN A 21 -8.31 -6.14 -13.60
CA ASN A 21 -8.28 -7.36 -12.81
C ASN A 21 -6.81 -7.68 -12.40
N ARG A 22 -6.61 -8.14 -11.15
CA ARG A 22 -5.29 -8.44 -10.55
C ARG A 22 -4.36 -9.21 -11.50
N SER A 23 -4.90 -10.15 -12.27
CA SER A 23 -4.15 -10.97 -13.23
C SER A 23 -3.58 -10.16 -14.41
N TYR A 24 -4.32 -9.15 -14.90
CA TYR A 24 -3.88 -8.29 -16.01
C TYR A 24 -2.86 -7.25 -15.55
N ARG A 25 -3.00 -6.76 -14.32
CA ARG A 25 -2.05 -5.81 -13.73
C ARG A 25 -0.67 -6.45 -13.53
N ASP A 26 -0.64 -7.70 -13.06
CA ASP A 26 0.61 -8.44 -12.89
C ASP A 26 1.24 -8.78 -14.24
N HIS A 27 0.44 -9.15 -15.25
CA HIS A 27 0.93 -9.37 -16.61
C HIS A 27 1.48 -8.09 -17.25
N LEU A 28 0.76 -6.98 -17.14
CA LEU A 28 1.17 -5.68 -17.68
C LEU A 28 2.44 -5.18 -17.00
N PHE A 29 2.54 -5.32 -15.68
CA PHE A 29 3.75 -4.98 -14.93
C PHE A 29 4.93 -5.84 -15.37
N ARG A 30 4.76 -7.17 -15.45
CA ARG A 30 5.80 -8.07 -15.97
C ARG A 30 6.21 -7.75 -17.40
N PHE A 31 5.28 -7.31 -18.24
CA PHE A 31 5.56 -6.89 -19.61
C PHE A 31 6.35 -5.57 -19.66
N LEU A 32 5.90 -4.54 -18.95
CA LEU A 32 6.55 -3.22 -18.90
C LEU A 32 7.95 -3.26 -18.28
N PHE A 33 8.18 -4.18 -17.34
CA PHE A 33 9.44 -4.34 -16.65
C PHE A 33 10.21 -5.60 -17.09
N LYS A 34 9.82 -6.23 -18.19
CA LYS A 34 10.40 -7.48 -18.70
C LYS A 34 11.93 -7.40 -18.87
N ASP A 35 12.42 -6.26 -19.35
CA ASP A 35 13.85 -6.03 -19.59
C ASP A 35 14.59 -5.46 -18.37
N LYS A 36 13.86 -5.11 -17.30
CA LYS A 36 14.40 -4.58 -16.04
C LYS A 36 14.52 -5.67 -14.97
N ARG A 37 15.01 -6.86 -15.37
CA ARG A 37 15.11 -8.05 -14.51
C ARG A 37 15.90 -7.80 -13.22
N GLU A 38 17.03 -7.11 -13.30
CA GLU A 38 17.84 -6.79 -12.12
C GLU A 38 17.10 -5.90 -11.11
N LEU A 39 16.26 -4.97 -11.59
CA LEU A 39 15.46 -4.12 -10.72
C LEU A 39 14.38 -4.93 -10.02
N LEU A 40 13.66 -5.78 -10.76
CA LEU A 40 12.64 -6.66 -10.21
C LEU A 40 13.22 -7.64 -9.19
N GLU A 41 14.41 -8.18 -9.45
CA GLU A 41 15.12 -9.05 -8.53
C GLU A 41 15.55 -8.32 -7.25
N LYS A 42 16.05 -7.08 -7.37
CA LYS A 42 16.35 -6.24 -6.20
C LYS A 42 15.10 -5.92 -5.38
N CYS A 43 13.97 -5.62 -6.02
CA CYS A 43 12.70 -5.42 -5.33
C CYS A 43 12.28 -6.69 -4.58
N ARG A 44 12.38 -7.87 -5.21
CA ARG A 44 12.08 -9.14 -4.56
C ARG A 44 12.99 -9.40 -3.36
N ARG A 45 14.30 -9.15 -3.50
CA ARG A 45 15.27 -9.27 -2.40
C ARG A 45 14.95 -8.35 -1.23
N LEU A 46 14.52 -7.12 -1.50
CA LEU A 46 14.11 -6.16 -0.46
C LEU A 46 12.83 -6.60 0.25
N GLU A 47 11.87 -7.13 -0.50
CA GLU A 47 10.64 -7.71 0.05
C GLU A 47 10.94 -8.91 0.96
N GLU A 48 11.74 -9.87 0.48
CA GLU A 48 12.16 -11.04 1.26
C GLU A 48 12.94 -10.64 2.54
N TYR A 49 13.74 -9.58 2.48
CA TYR A 49 14.43 -9.04 3.65
C TYR A 49 13.47 -8.40 4.67
N SER A 50 12.51 -7.61 4.20
CA SER A 50 11.49 -7.02 5.07
C SER A 50 10.69 -8.09 5.81
N GLU A 51 10.32 -9.16 5.11
CA GLU A 51 9.62 -10.31 5.68
C GLU A 51 10.48 -11.01 6.74
N PHE A 52 11.76 -11.26 6.44
CA PHE A 52 12.69 -11.86 7.41
C PHE A 52 12.81 -11.02 8.70
N VAL A 53 12.96 -9.70 8.58
CA VAL A 53 13.03 -8.80 9.74
C VAL A 53 11.72 -8.79 10.52
N SER A 54 10.57 -8.80 9.83
CA SER A 54 9.25 -8.88 10.49
C SER A 54 9.13 -10.11 11.39
N ARG A 55 9.58 -11.28 10.91
CA ARG A 55 9.53 -12.53 11.69
C ARG A 55 10.41 -12.50 12.94
N ILE A 56 11.57 -11.84 12.88
CA ILE A 56 12.41 -11.61 14.06
C ILE A 56 11.62 -10.81 15.10
N HIS A 57 10.91 -9.76 14.67
CA HIS A 57 10.10 -8.94 15.56
C HIS A 57 8.90 -9.67 16.15
N ASP A 58 8.21 -10.49 15.36
CA ASP A 58 7.10 -11.31 15.85
C ASP A 58 7.59 -12.30 16.92
N ALA A 59 8.75 -12.93 16.69
CA ALA A 59 9.38 -13.81 17.67
C ALA A 59 9.79 -13.08 18.96
N LEU A 60 10.37 -11.88 18.86
CA LEU A 60 10.64 -11.02 20.02
C LEU A 60 9.37 -10.59 20.75
N GLY A 61 8.30 -10.26 20.02
CA GLY A 61 6.99 -9.92 20.58
C GLY A 61 6.34 -11.06 21.37
N ARG A 62 6.68 -12.31 21.03
CA ARG A 62 6.31 -13.52 21.79
C ARG A 62 7.19 -13.77 23.02
N GLY A 63 8.15 -12.89 23.32
CA GLY A 63 9.03 -12.99 24.49
C GLY A 63 10.28 -13.84 24.27
N MET A 64 10.61 -14.20 23.03
CA MET A 64 11.85 -14.93 22.72
C MET A 64 13.07 -14.03 22.93
N SER A 65 14.22 -14.62 23.29
CA SER A 65 15.50 -13.89 23.28
C SER A 65 15.88 -13.51 21.84
N LEU A 66 16.66 -12.43 21.66
CA LEU A 66 17.10 -11.98 20.33
C LEU A 66 17.74 -13.11 19.53
N LYS A 67 18.63 -13.88 20.15
CA LYS A 67 19.30 -15.01 19.48
C LYS A 67 18.29 -16.05 18.99
N HIS A 68 17.37 -16.50 19.86
CA HIS A 68 16.35 -17.47 19.47
C HIS A 68 15.35 -16.92 18.45
N ALA A 69 15.03 -15.63 18.54
CA ALA A 69 14.16 -14.97 17.58
C ALA A 69 14.77 -14.98 16.17
N ILE A 70 16.08 -14.69 16.07
CA ILE A 70 16.80 -14.76 14.79
C ILE A 70 16.87 -16.20 14.29
N GLU A 71 17.24 -17.16 15.13
CA GLU A 71 17.31 -18.59 14.76
C GLU A 71 15.95 -19.10 14.23
N THR A 72 14.87 -18.81 14.95
CA THR A 72 13.50 -19.18 14.56
C THR A 72 13.09 -18.53 13.25
N ALA A 73 13.38 -17.23 13.07
CA ALA A 73 13.08 -16.52 11.84
C ALA A 73 13.86 -17.09 10.66
N MET A 74 15.16 -17.37 10.83
CA MET A 74 16.01 -17.95 9.79
C MET A 74 15.48 -19.30 9.32
N ASP A 75 15.15 -20.19 10.26
CA ASP A 75 14.70 -21.54 9.91
C ASP A 75 13.36 -21.47 9.15
N SER A 76 12.40 -20.67 9.61
CA SER A 76 11.12 -20.45 8.89
C SER A 76 11.30 -19.83 7.50
N CYS A 77 12.20 -18.85 7.35
CA CYS A 77 12.48 -18.22 6.06
C CYS A 77 13.15 -19.19 5.08
N ILE A 78 14.07 -20.02 5.55
CA ILE A 78 14.72 -21.05 4.71
C ILE A 78 13.70 -22.08 4.21
N GLU A 79 12.79 -22.51 5.09
CA GLU A 79 11.71 -23.46 4.74
C GLU A 79 10.78 -22.88 3.67
N GLU A 80 10.40 -21.62 3.81
CA GLU A 80 9.47 -20.93 2.89
C GLU A 80 10.14 -20.33 1.65
N GLY A 81 11.46 -20.44 1.53
CA GLY A 81 12.21 -19.94 0.36
C GLY A 81 12.56 -18.45 0.39
N ILE A 82 12.36 -17.78 1.52
CA ILE A 82 12.63 -16.35 1.74
C ILE A 82 14.12 -16.17 2.07
N LEU A 83 14.85 -15.37 1.29
CA LEU A 83 16.31 -15.18 1.43
C LEU A 83 17.10 -16.50 1.51
N LYS A 84 16.53 -17.62 1.04
CA LYS A 84 17.04 -18.97 1.31
C LYS A 84 18.50 -19.15 0.91
N ASP A 85 18.88 -18.64 -0.26
CA ASP A 85 20.24 -18.74 -0.77
C ASP A 85 21.26 -17.93 0.04
N VAL A 86 20.82 -16.81 0.64
CA VAL A 86 21.64 -15.97 1.52
C VAL A 86 21.76 -16.62 2.89
N LEU A 87 20.63 -16.99 3.49
CA LEU A 87 20.59 -17.54 4.84
C LEU A 87 21.30 -18.89 4.95
N ILE A 88 21.27 -19.73 3.91
CA ILE A 88 22.03 -20.98 3.87
C ILE A 88 23.54 -20.71 3.76
N ARG A 89 23.96 -19.79 2.87
CA ARG A 89 25.39 -19.55 2.60
C ARG A 89 26.08 -18.73 3.67
N GLN A 90 25.34 -17.82 4.31
CA GLN A 90 25.89 -16.77 5.17
C GLN A 90 25.26 -16.79 6.56
N LYS A 91 24.78 -17.96 7.04
CA LYS A 91 24.06 -18.09 8.32
C LYS A 91 24.81 -17.42 9.48
N THR A 92 26.10 -17.72 9.62
CA THR A 92 26.94 -17.19 10.69
C THR A 92 27.15 -15.68 10.62
N GLU A 93 27.34 -15.14 9.41
CA GLU A 93 27.53 -13.71 9.18
C GLU A 93 26.25 -12.93 9.50
N VAL A 94 25.10 -13.41 9.03
CA VAL A 94 23.78 -12.81 9.30
C VAL A 94 23.49 -12.84 10.81
N MET A 95 23.78 -13.95 11.49
CA MET A 95 23.65 -14.04 12.94
C MET A 95 24.52 -13.02 13.68
N HIS A 96 25.79 -12.91 13.28
CA HIS A 96 26.74 -11.99 13.92
C HIS A 96 26.32 -10.53 13.71
N MET A 97 25.99 -10.15 12.48
CA MET A 97 25.53 -8.81 12.12
C MET A 97 24.28 -8.42 12.91
N LEU A 98 23.28 -9.31 12.98
CA LEU A 98 22.05 -9.01 13.71
C LEU A 98 22.28 -8.93 15.22
N LEU A 99 23.10 -9.81 15.81
CA LEU A 99 23.39 -9.74 17.25
C LEU A 99 24.18 -8.48 17.65
N THR A 100 24.92 -7.89 16.72
CA THR A 100 25.73 -6.69 16.97
C THR A 100 25.00 -5.39 16.67
N GLU A 101 24.19 -5.35 15.62
CA GLU A 101 23.59 -4.10 15.10
C GLU A 101 22.09 -3.96 15.38
N PHE A 102 21.39 -5.01 15.79
CA PHE A 102 19.93 -4.98 15.89
C PHE A 102 19.45 -4.14 17.09
N ASP A 103 18.85 -2.98 16.79
CA ASP A 103 18.15 -2.12 17.74
C ASP A 103 16.63 -2.20 17.51
N GLU A 104 15.97 -2.99 18.37
CA GLU A 104 14.52 -3.21 18.33
C GLU A 104 13.72 -1.91 18.46
N LYS A 105 14.19 -0.95 19.29
CA LYS A 105 13.49 0.32 19.51
C LYS A 105 13.56 1.21 18.28
N LYS A 106 14.69 1.18 17.57
CA LYS A 106 14.86 1.93 16.32
C LYS A 106 13.94 1.39 15.23
N TYR A 107 13.86 0.07 15.06
CA TYR A 107 12.96 -0.53 14.08
C TYR A 107 11.48 -0.22 14.37
N LYS A 108 11.02 -0.44 15.61
CA LYS A 108 9.62 -0.19 15.99
C LYS A 108 9.20 1.25 15.74
N ARG A 109 10.08 2.22 16.01
CA ARG A 109 9.83 3.64 15.70
C ARG A 109 9.70 3.88 14.20
N SER A 110 10.56 3.27 13.38
CA SER A 110 10.48 3.40 11.91
C SER A 110 9.16 2.86 11.38
N VAL A 111 8.81 1.62 11.74
CA VAL A 111 7.58 0.97 11.26
C VAL A 111 6.33 1.73 11.71
N TYR A 112 6.31 2.20 12.96
CA TYR A 112 5.21 3.01 13.46
C TYR A 112 5.08 4.33 12.68
N GLN A 113 6.21 5.00 12.43
CA GLN A 113 6.22 6.26 11.69
C GLN A 113 5.77 6.07 10.23
N ASP A 114 6.30 5.04 9.56
CA ASP A 114 5.94 4.70 8.18
C ASP A 114 4.43 4.35 8.08
N GLY A 115 3.94 3.52 9.01
CA GLY A 115 2.52 3.16 9.07
C GLY A 115 1.60 4.34 9.42
N TYR A 116 2.05 5.26 10.28
CA TYR A 116 1.33 6.48 10.60
C TYR A 116 1.26 7.40 9.37
N GLU A 117 2.37 7.60 8.67
CA GLU A 117 2.42 8.44 7.46
C GLU A 117 1.54 7.88 6.34
N ASP A 118 1.54 6.56 6.15
CA ASP A 118 0.67 5.91 5.17
C ASP A 118 -0.81 6.02 5.56
N GLY A 119 -1.13 5.81 6.85
CA GLY A 119 -2.49 5.96 7.36
C GLY A 119 -3.03 7.39 7.27
N VAL A 120 -2.20 8.40 7.56
CA VAL A 120 -2.56 9.81 7.39
C VAL A 120 -2.81 10.12 5.92
N ARG A 121 -1.93 9.68 5.02
CA ARG A 121 -2.07 9.91 3.57
C ARG A 121 -3.33 9.26 3.01
N GLU A 122 -3.61 8.01 3.40
CA GLU A 122 -4.83 7.31 2.98
C GLU A 122 -6.08 7.98 3.55
N GLY A 123 -6.02 8.43 4.81
CA GLY A 123 -7.08 9.20 5.45
C GLY A 123 -7.37 10.53 4.77
N GLU A 124 -6.34 11.28 4.37
CA GLU A 124 -6.47 12.54 3.64
C GLU A 124 -7.12 12.33 2.26
N ILE A 125 -6.66 11.32 1.51
CA ILE A 125 -7.20 11.00 0.19
C ILE A 125 -8.67 10.58 0.33
N SER A 126 -8.97 9.66 1.25
CA SER A 126 -10.33 9.18 1.49
C SER A 126 -11.27 10.29 1.98
N GLY A 127 -10.77 11.17 2.86
CA GLY A 127 -11.51 12.32 3.34
C GLY A 127 -11.82 13.32 2.22
N PHE A 128 -10.85 13.60 1.36
CA PHE A 128 -11.03 14.48 0.21
C PHE A 128 -12.02 13.91 -0.81
N THR A 129 -11.90 12.63 -1.16
CA THR A 129 -12.83 12.00 -2.11
C THR A 129 -14.25 11.96 -1.57
N LYS A 130 -14.42 11.57 -0.30
CA LYS A 130 -15.73 11.54 0.36
C LYS A 130 -16.34 12.93 0.46
N GLY A 131 -15.56 13.94 0.87
CA GLY A 131 -16.04 15.32 0.95
C GLY A 131 -16.47 15.88 -0.41
N ARG A 132 -15.75 15.53 -1.48
CA ARG A 132 -16.12 15.92 -2.85
C ARG A 132 -17.42 15.23 -3.30
N GLU A 133 -17.58 13.95 -3.01
CA GLU A 133 -18.81 13.21 -3.31
C GLU A 133 -20.01 13.74 -2.52
N ASP A 134 -19.83 14.07 -1.24
CA ASP A 134 -20.87 14.65 -0.39
C ASP A 134 -21.30 16.04 -0.91
N ALA A 135 -20.34 16.89 -1.29
CA ALA A 135 -20.64 18.20 -1.88
C ALA A 135 -21.39 18.09 -3.23
N LEU A 136 -20.98 17.14 -4.08
CA LEU A 136 -21.68 16.85 -5.34
C LEU A 136 -23.09 16.32 -5.10
N ARG A 137 -23.28 15.47 -4.07
CA ARG A 137 -24.59 14.97 -3.68
C ARG A 137 -25.51 16.10 -3.23
N ASP A 138 -25.03 17.00 -2.39
CA ASP A 138 -25.82 18.14 -1.91
C ASP A 138 -26.22 19.06 -3.05
N LEU A 139 -25.32 19.29 -4.01
CA LEU A 139 -25.61 20.09 -5.19
C LEU A 139 -26.65 19.40 -6.10
N ALA A 140 -26.51 18.09 -6.34
CA ALA A 140 -27.47 17.30 -7.10
C ALA A 140 -28.87 17.34 -6.45
N ARG A 141 -28.96 17.19 -5.12
CA ARG A 141 -30.22 17.29 -4.37
C ARG A 141 -30.85 18.68 -4.47
N LYS A 142 -30.06 19.75 -4.35
CA LYS A 142 -30.54 21.14 -4.52
C LYS A 142 -31.10 21.36 -5.92
N LYS A 143 -30.42 20.85 -6.96
CA LYS A 143 -30.86 20.99 -8.36
C LYS A 143 -32.11 20.15 -8.66
N ALA A 144 -32.21 18.95 -8.10
CA ALA A 144 -33.42 18.13 -8.18
C ALA A 144 -34.62 18.79 -7.49
N ALA A 145 -34.40 19.42 -6.32
CA ALA A 145 -35.44 20.18 -5.61
C ALA A 145 -35.91 21.43 -6.39
N GLN A 146 -35.07 21.96 -7.29
CA GLN A 146 -35.44 23.02 -8.24
C GLN A 146 -36.26 22.49 -9.44
N GLY A 147 -36.59 21.21 -9.49
CA GLY A 147 -37.38 20.59 -10.55
C GLY A 147 -36.60 20.27 -11.83
N LYS A 148 -35.26 20.27 -11.78
CA LYS A 148 -34.44 19.91 -12.94
C LYS A 148 -34.44 18.40 -13.16
N ASP A 149 -34.45 18.00 -14.43
CA ASP A 149 -34.34 16.59 -14.80
C ASP A 149 -32.91 16.05 -14.66
N MET A 150 -32.77 14.73 -14.64
CA MET A 150 -31.48 14.07 -14.42
C MET A 150 -30.46 14.37 -15.52
N THR A 151 -30.93 14.62 -16.75
CA THR A 151 -30.10 14.99 -17.90
C THR A 151 -29.48 16.38 -17.74
N ALA A 152 -30.25 17.37 -17.30
CA ALA A 152 -29.77 18.72 -17.04
C ALA A 152 -28.83 18.75 -15.81
N ILE A 153 -29.13 17.95 -14.78
CA ILE A 153 -28.25 17.83 -13.60
C ILE A 153 -26.91 17.21 -13.99
N ALA A 154 -26.90 16.14 -14.78
CA ALA A 154 -25.67 15.50 -15.25
C ALA A 154 -24.81 16.47 -16.08
N ALA A 155 -25.43 17.24 -16.98
CA ALA A 155 -24.74 18.26 -17.76
C ALA A 155 -24.19 19.41 -16.89
N GLU A 156 -24.97 19.91 -15.92
CA GLU A 156 -24.54 21.01 -15.03
C GLU A 156 -23.46 20.61 -14.01
N LEU A 157 -23.44 19.33 -13.61
CA LEU A 157 -22.43 18.79 -12.69
C LEU A 157 -21.21 18.22 -13.42
N GLU A 158 -21.20 18.27 -14.76
CA GLU A 158 -20.17 17.65 -15.61
C GLU A 158 -19.98 16.16 -15.29
N THR A 159 -21.09 15.44 -15.05
CA THR A 159 -21.10 13.99 -14.76
C THR A 159 -22.00 13.24 -15.73
N ASP A 160 -22.04 11.90 -15.60
CA ASP A 160 -23.00 11.07 -16.33
C ASP A 160 -24.31 10.84 -15.53
N ILE A 161 -25.36 10.44 -16.26
CA ILE A 161 -26.70 10.16 -15.69
C ILE A 161 -26.65 9.04 -14.63
N PRO A 162 -25.94 7.91 -14.83
CA PRO A 162 -25.79 6.88 -13.80
C PRO A 162 -25.19 7.39 -12.49
N THR A 163 -24.24 8.33 -12.56
CA THR A 163 -23.61 8.94 -11.39
C THR A 163 -24.60 9.83 -10.64
N VAL A 164 -25.40 10.63 -11.35
CA VAL A 164 -26.47 11.44 -10.75
C VAL A 164 -27.52 10.56 -10.08
N GLU A 165 -27.94 9.48 -10.74
CA GLU A 165 -28.86 8.49 -10.19
C GLU A 165 -28.30 7.88 -8.90
N ARG A 166 -27.04 7.46 -8.90
CA ARG A 166 -26.35 6.93 -7.70
C ARG A 166 -26.30 7.93 -6.56
N LEU A 167 -26.01 9.19 -6.83
CA LEU A 167 -25.92 10.26 -5.83
C LEU A 167 -27.30 10.56 -5.20
N LEU A 168 -28.37 10.50 -5.99
CA LEU A 168 -29.74 10.75 -5.52
C LEU A 168 -30.37 9.53 -4.83
N ASN A 169 -30.06 8.32 -5.28
CA ASN A 169 -30.59 7.06 -4.74
C ASN A 169 -29.90 6.59 -3.45
N THR A 170 -28.77 7.20 -3.05
CA THR A 170 -28.22 6.96 -1.71
C THR A 170 -29.12 7.62 -0.67
N ALA A 171 -30.15 6.90 -0.22
CA ALA A 171 -31.00 7.30 0.88
C ALA A 171 -30.15 7.50 2.14
N SER A 172 -30.49 8.52 2.93
CA SER A 172 -29.85 8.85 4.20
C SER A 172 -29.66 7.60 5.07
N GLY A 173 -28.43 7.11 5.15
CA GLY A 173 -28.06 6.10 6.14
C GLY A 173 -28.07 6.76 7.51
N ASN A 174 -29.15 6.56 8.26
CA ASN A 174 -29.19 6.78 9.69
C ASN A 174 -28.14 5.89 10.36
N HIS A 175 -27.12 6.50 10.97
CA HIS A 175 -26.40 5.97 12.13
C HIS A 175 -26.31 7.08 13.17
#